data_AF-A0A3D3VT17-F1
#
_entry.id   AF-A0A3D3VT17-F1
#
_cell.length_a   1.000
_cell.length_b   1.000
_cell.length_c   1.000
_cell.angle_alpha   90.00
_cell.angle_beta   90.00
_cell.angle_gamma   90.00
#
_symmetry.space_group_name_H-M   'P 1'
#
loop_
_entity.id
_entity.type
_entity.pdbx_description
1 polymer ?
#
loop_
_entity_poly.entity_id
_entity_poly.type
_entity_poly.pdbx_seq_one_letter_code
_entity_poly.pdbx_strand_id
1 'polypeptide(L)'
;AIIAGALAVMNGLGIRSEWMTVLQFFNRTPFGKSDPLFGKDIAFYVFEIPFLAMLQGWLLNTLIMALMGVALIVFLAAFPRMREENRIYIPSHARSHLSILVAVTVLVWGAGMWLERFNILLSQEGVVFGAGYTDVHVRLFAINVMIALSVVVAALLVANLYKRTWRLAIAGGILLVGTSLILRGLVPGIVQKYVVEPNEFSKERPYLEYNINVTLEAYGLDSLSIVDFTPEDSITPQDIANETDTIRNIRLWDYRPLLRAFKQLQEIRTYYDFPDVDIARYTFNGSYRQVMLAARELDLEQIQNPTWVNRHLEFTHGFGIVMNFVNEVDRAGKPVLVVQDVPPKVSVPLRIDQPRIYFGEKNLPYSLVRTDVLEFDYPMGDSNMRTTYDGTGGVPIGGLFNRIMFSLRFRDSQILFTNVIKPESR
;
A
#
# COMPACT_ATOMS: atom_id res chain seq x y z
N ALA A 1 5.70 -12.98 38.22
CA ALA A 1 4.25 -12.89 38.01
C ALA A 1 3.86 -11.64 37.21
N ILE A 2 4.14 -10.42 37.70
CA ILE A 2 3.75 -9.16 37.05
C ILE A 2 4.27 -9.04 35.61
N ILE A 3 5.57 -9.31 35.38
CA ILE A 3 6.18 -9.25 34.05
C ILE A 3 5.56 -10.28 33.09
N ALA A 4 5.31 -11.51 33.57
CA ALA A 4 4.67 -12.56 32.77
C ALA A 4 3.21 -12.19 32.41
N GLY A 5 2.47 -11.60 33.35
CA GLY A 5 1.12 -11.09 33.10
C GLY A 5 1.11 -9.94 32.08
N ALA A 6 2.05 -9.01 32.18
CA ALA A 6 2.18 -7.91 31.21
C ALA A 6 2.49 -8.44 29.80
N LEU A 7 3.42 -9.39 29.68
CA LEU A 7 3.75 -10.03 28.39
C LEU A 7 2.55 -10.79 27.81
N ALA A 8 1.79 -11.51 28.64
CA ALA A 8 0.58 -12.20 28.20
C ALA A 8 -0.50 -11.22 27.69
N VAL A 9 -0.70 -10.09 28.37
CA VAL A 9 -1.64 -9.05 27.94
C VAL A 9 -1.17 -8.40 26.64
N MET A 10 0.11 -8.05 26.52
CA MET A 10 0.66 -7.46 25.28
C MET A 10 0.51 -8.41 24.09
N ASN A 11 0.80 -9.69 24.29
CA ASN A 11 0.70 -10.72 23.28
C ASN A 11 -0.79 -10.99 22.87
N GLY A 12 -1.72 -10.96 23.83
CA GLY A 12 -3.16 -11.05 23.56
C GLY A 12 -3.76 -9.83 22.85
N LEU A 13 -3.32 -8.61 23.21
CA LEU A 13 -3.75 -7.39 22.54
C LEU A 13 -3.37 -7.37 21.05
N GLY A 14 -2.27 -8.01 20.67
CA GLY A 14 -1.83 -8.14 19.28
C GLY A 14 -2.76 -8.98 18.40
N ILE A 15 -3.47 -9.98 18.95
CA ILE A 15 -4.42 -10.80 18.18
C ILE A 15 -5.78 -10.11 18.02
N ARG A 16 -6.11 -9.12 18.86
CA ARG A 16 -7.42 -8.47 18.84
C ARG A 16 -7.77 -7.89 17.47
N SER A 17 -6.78 -7.38 16.73
CA SER A 17 -6.97 -6.85 15.38
C SER A 17 -7.30 -7.92 14.33
N GLU A 18 -7.01 -9.19 14.61
CA GLU A 18 -7.13 -10.32 13.68
C GLU A 18 -8.46 -11.10 13.81
N TRP A 19 -9.44 -10.55 14.52
CA TRP A 19 -10.75 -11.21 14.71
C TRP A 19 -11.42 -11.59 13.37
N MET A 20 -11.20 -10.78 12.32
CA MET A 20 -11.71 -11.03 10.98
C MET A 20 -11.08 -12.30 10.37
N THR A 21 -9.76 -12.46 10.48
CA THR A 21 -9.01 -13.64 10.01
C THR A 21 -9.54 -14.93 10.66
N VAL A 22 -9.85 -14.87 11.97
CA VAL A 22 -10.45 -16.00 12.70
C VAL A 22 -11.84 -16.33 12.19
N LEU A 23 -12.70 -15.31 12.01
CA LEU A 23 -14.07 -15.54 11.50
C LEU A 23 -14.08 -16.09 10.08
N GLN A 24 -13.20 -15.59 9.20
CA GLN A 24 -13.06 -16.07 7.83
C GLN A 24 -12.63 -17.53 7.78
N PHE A 25 -11.74 -17.98 8.66
CA PHE A 25 -11.34 -19.38 8.76
C PHE A 25 -12.49 -20.32 9.14
N PHE A 26 -13.30 -19.92 10.14
CA PHE A 26 -14.43 -20.73 10.61
C PHE A 26 -15.62 -20.72 9.66
N ASN A 27 -15.82 -19.63 8.91
CA ASN A 27 -16.90 -19.47 7.94
C ASN A 27 -16.41 -19.61 6.49
N ARG A 28 -15.31 -20.35 6.28
CA ARG A 28 -14.72 -20.52 4.95
C ARG A 28 -15.69 -21.21 4.00
N THR A 29 -15.70 -20.75 2.75
CA THR A 29 -16.48 -21.34 1.67
C THR A 29 -15.55 -21.74 0.53
N PRO A 30 -15.76 -22.90 -0.11
CA PRO A 30 -14.95 -23.31 -1.26
C PRO A 30 -15.24 -22.39 -2.44
N PHE A 31 -14.20 -22.06 -3.21
CA PHE A 31 -14.36 -21.34 -4.48
C PHE A 31 -14.75 -22.31 -5.61
N GLY A 32 -14.50 -23.61 -5.45
CA GLY A 32 -14.78 -24.63 -6.47
C GLY A 32 -13.74 -24.64 -7.60
N LYS A 33 -12.62 -23.96 -7.40
CA LYS A 33 -11.50 -23.82 -8.34
C LYS A 33 -10.21 -24.06 -7.60
N SER A 34 -9.33 -24.83 -8.21
CA SER A 34 -8.05 -25.23 -7.61
C SER A 34 -6.88 -24.56 -8.30
N ASP A 35 -5.84 -24.26 -7.53
CA ASP A 35 -4.61 -23.74 -8.09
C ASP A 35 -3.89 -24.81 -8.93
N PRO A 36 -3.28 -24.44 -10.06
CA PRO A 36 -2.66 -25.39 -10.99
C PRO A 36 -1.35 -26.01 -10.48
N LEU A 37 -0.78 -25.50 -9.37
CA LEU A 37 0.53 -25.90 -8.88
C LEU A 37 0.45 -26.94 -7.75
N PHE A 38 -0.39 -26.69 -6.75
CA PHE A 38 -0.58 -27.51 -5.56
C PHE A 38 -1.93 -28.26 -5.54
N GLY A 39 -2.86 -27.93 -6.43
CA GLY A 39 -4.17 -28.56 -6.51
C GLY A 39 -5.05 -28.29 -5.28
N LYS A 40 -4.84 -27.16 -4.61
CA LYS A 40 -5.63 -26.69 -3.47
C LYS A 40 -6.71 -25.74 -3.94
N ASP A 41 -7.91 -25.83 -3.34
CA ASP A 41 -8.95 -24.84 -3.59
C ASP A 41 -8.47 -23.44 -3.21
N ILE A 42 -8.87 -22.42 -3.95
CA ILE A 42 -8.48 -21.03 -3.68
C ILE A 42 -8.85 -20.61 -2.24
N ALA A 43 -9.91 -21.18 -1.65
CA ALA A 43 -10.29 -21.00 -0.25
C ALA A 43 -9.16 -21.30 0.74
N PHE A 44 -8.27 -22.24 0.42
CA PHE A 44 -7.12 -22.57 1.24
C PHE A 44 -6.19 -21.36 1.41
N TYR A 45 -5.93 -20.62 0.32
CA TYR A 45 -5.04 -19.46 0.32
C TYR A 45 -5.69 -18.22 0.92
N VAL A 46 -7.00 -18.04 0.70
CA VAL A 46 -7.74 -16.86 1.17
C VAL A 46 -8.12 -16.98 2.65
N PHE A 47 -8.47 -18.17 3.13
CA PHE A 47 -9.02 -18.35 4.49
C PHE A 47 -8.14 -19.18 5.42
N GLU A 48 -7.48 -20.24 4.94
CA GLU A 48 -6.73 -21.17 5.81
C GLU A 48 -5.30 -20.70 6.10
N ILE A 49 -4.56 -20.31 5.06
CA ILE A 49 -3.18 -19.85 5.20
C ILE A 49 -3.05 -18.63 6.13
N PRO A 50 -3.86 -17.55 6.00
CA PRO A 50 -3.76 -16.39 6.88
C PRO A 50 -3.97 -16.75 8.35
N PHE A 51 -4.95 -17.60 8.65
CA PHE A 51 -5.21 -18.06 10.02
C PHE A 51 -4.07 -18.93 10.57
N LEU A 52 -3.58 -19.89 9.79
CA LEU A 52 -2.47 -20.76 10.21
C LEU A 52 -1.17 -19.96 10.39
N ALA A 53 -0.91 -18.98 9.53
CA ALA A 53 0.24 -18.08 9.62
C ALA A 53 0.13 -17.16 10.86
N MET A 54 -1.06 -16.62 11.14
CA MET A 54 -1.34 -15.86 12.35
C MET A 54 -1.08 -16.71 13.61
N LEU A 55 -1.62 -17.94 13.66
CA LEU A 55 -1.45 -18.85 14.78
C LEU A 55 0.03 -19.25 14.97
N GLN A 56 0.73 -19.56 13.88
CA GLN A 56 2.14 -19.90 13.88
C GLN A 56 3.00 -18.73 14.36
N GLY A 57 2.77 -17.51 13.86
CA GLY A 57 3.48 -16.32 14.27
C GLY A 57 3.23 -15.98 15.74
N TRP A 58 1.99 -16.12 16.20
CA TRP A 58 1.62 -15.95 17.60
C TRP A 58 2.33 -16.96 18.53
N LEU A 59 2.31 -18.25 18.18
CA LEU A 59 3.00 -19.31 18.92
C LEU A 59 4.51 -19.06 18.96
N LEU A 60 5.11 -18.71 17.82
CA LEU A 60 6.55 -18.44 17.72
C LEU A 60 6.95 -17.26 18.60
N ASN A 61 6.20 -16.17 18.57
CA ASN A 61 6.44 -14.99 19.41
C ASN A 61 6.37 -15.34 20.90
N THR A 62 5.32 -16.08 21.30
CA THR A 62 5.15 -16.55 22.69
C THR A 62 6.33 -17.43 23.14
N LEU A 63 6.79 -18.35 22.28
CA LEU A 63 7.93 -19.21 22.56
C LEU A 63 9.25 -18.44 22.65
N ILE A 64 9.47 -17.43 21.80
CA ILE A 64 10.64 -16.56 21.87
C ILE A 64 10.63 -15.74 23.16
N MET A 65 9.50 -15.13 23.52
CA MET A 65 9.37 -14.39 24.79
C MET A 65 9.63 -15.29 26.00
N ALA A 66 9.08 -16.52 25.99
CA ALA A 66 9.35 -17.51 27.03
C ALA A 66 10.83 -17.89 27.08
N LEU A 67 11.47 -18.09 25.91
CA LEU A 67 12.89 -18.42 25.81
C LEU A 67 13.77 -17.30 26.35
N MET A 68 13.50 -16.05 25.98
CA MET A 68 14.20 -14.88 26.49
C MET A 68 14.02 -14.72 28.01
N GLY A 69 12.80 -14.90 28.51
CA GLY A 69 12.50 -14.82 29.94
C GLY A 69 13.23 -15.89 30.74
N VAL A 70 13.19 -17.15 30.28
CA VAL A 70 13.92 -18.26 30.91
C VAL A 70 15.42 -18.04 30.83
N ALA A 71 15.95 -17.64 29.67
CA ALA A 71 17.37 -17.35 29.50
C ALA A 71 17.84 -16.23 30.43
N LEU A 72 17.05 -15.16 30.59
CA LEU A 72 17.35 -14.06 31.52
C LEU A 72 17.36 -14.54 32.98
N ILE A 73 16.36 -15.33 33.39
CA ILE A 73 16.32 -15.90 34.76
C ILE A 73 17.55 -16.77 35.02
N VAL A 74 17.91 -17.64 34.05
CA VAL A 74 19.09 -18.50 34.14
C VAL A 74 20.37 -17.66 34.20
N PHE A 75 20.47 -16.61 33.39
CA PHE A 75 21.61 -15.70 33.39
C PHE A 75 21.76 -14.97 34.72
N LEU A 76 20.70 -14.36 35.25
CA LEU A 76 20.72 -13.67 36.54
C LEU A 76 21.05 -14.61 37.70
N ALA A 77 20.56 -15.86 37.66
CA ALA A 77 20.88 -16.87 38.68
C ALA A 77 22.32 -17.37 38.58
N ALA A 78 22.91 -17.42 37.38
CA ALA A 78 24.29 -17.85 37.16
C ALA A 78 25.32 -16.73 37.36
N PHE A 79 24.92 -15.46 37.18
CA PHE A 79 25.81 -14.29 37.18
C PHE A 79 26.68 -14.13 38.43
N PRO A 80 26.17 -14.28 39.68
CA PRO A 80 27.01 -14.17 40.88
C PRO A 80 28.13 -15.22 40.92
N ARG A 81 27.81 -16.47 40.58
CA ARG A 81 28.78 -17.59 40.58
C ARG A 81 29.80 -17.49 39.45
N MET A 82 29.37 -16.99 38.29
CA MET A 82 30.26 -16.75 37.15
C MET A 82 31.33 -15.71 37.47
N ARG A 83 30.99 -14.69 38.27
CA ARG A 83 31.93 -13.66 38.72
C ARG A 83 32.98 -14.18 39.72
N GLU A 84 32.60 -15.13 40.56
CA GLU A 84 33.47 -15.69 41.61
C GLU A 84 34.38 -16.82 41.11
N GLU A 85 33.88 -17.72 40.25
CA GLU A 85 34.59 -18.95 39.86
C GLU A 85 35.18 -18.91 38.43
N ASN A 86 34.96 -17.82 37.68
CA ASN A 86 35.32 -17.65 36.26
C ASN A 86 34.89 -18.83 35.36
N ARG A 87 33.81 -19.53 35.74
CA ARG A 87 33.25 -20.69 35.03
C ARG A 87 31.75 -20.53 34.85
N ILE A 88 31.27 -20.84 33.65
CA ILE A 88 29.84 -20.82 33.31
C ILE A 88 29.20 -22.11 33.85
N TYR A 89 28.54 -22.03 35.02
CA TYR A 89 27.76 -23.13 35.57
C TYR A 89 26.26 -22.93 35.34
N ILE A 90 25.66 -23.77 34.48
CA ILE A 90 24.21 -23.79 34.25
C ILE A 90 23.63 -25.07 34.86
N PRO A 91 22.64 -24.98 35.77
CA PRO A 91 21.99 -26.15 36.38
C PRO A 91 21.46 -27.14 35.33
N SER A 92 21.52 -28.43 35.62
CA SER A 92 21.11 -29.49 34.67
C SER A 92 19.63 -29.37 34.23
N HIS A 93 18.75 -28.99 35.16
CA HIS A 93 17.32 -28.79 34.87
C HIS A 93 17.10 -27.57 33.96
N ALA A 94 17.80 -26.46 34.21
CA ALA A 94 17.73 -25.26 33.38
C ALA A 94 18.21 -25.52 31.94
N ARG A 95 19.27 -26.31 31.78
CA ARG A 95 19.76 -26.75 30.46
C ARG A 95 18.73 -27.57 29.70
N SER A 96 18.10 -28.53 30.38
CA SER A 96 17.10 -29.42 29.76
C SER A 96 15.86 -28.63 29.33
N HIS A 97 15.37 -27.74 30.20
CA HIS A 97 14.25 -26.87 29.89
C HIS A 97 14.53 -25.94 28.70
N LEU A 98 15.71 -25.29 28.67
CA LEU A 98 16.11 -24.43 27.57
C LEU A 98 16.23 -25.23 26.25
N SER A 99 16.79 -26.44 26.29
CA SER A 99 16.97 -27.29 25.10
C SER A 99 15.62 -27.73 24.50
N ILE A 100 14.66 -28.13 25.34
CA ILE A 100 13.29 -28.46 24.91
C ILE A 100 12.62 -27.22 24.32
N LEU A 101 12.73 -26.08 25.00
CA LEU A 101 12.10 -24.84 24.56
C LEU A 101 12.65 -24.40 23.19
N VAL A 102 13.97 -24.45 22.99
CA VAL A 102 14.58 -24.17 21.67
C VAL A 102 14.13 -25.20 20.63
N ALA A 103 14.05 -26.50 20.97
CA ALA A 103 13.59 -27.52 20.03
C ALA A 103 12.15 -27.27 19.55
N VAL A 104 11.24 -26.94 20.47
CA VAL A 104 9.85 -26.60 20.13
C VAL A 104 9.80 -25.33 19.29
N THR A 105 10.58 -24.29 19.63
CA THR A 105 10.68 -23.07 18.82
C THR A 105 11.14 -23.37 17.40
N VAL A 106 12.16 -24.22 17.22
CA VAL A 106 12.65 -24.63 15.89
C VAL A 106 11.59 -25.40 15.10
N LEU A 107 10.78 -26.26 15.75
CA LEU A 107 9.68 -26.96 15.09
C LEU A 107 8.57 -26.01 14.65
N VAL A 108 8.18 -25.06 15.50
CA VAL A 108 7.17 -24.04 15.15
C VAL A 108 7.68 -23.12 14.04
N TRP A 109 8.97 -22.80 14.03
CA TRP A 109 9.62 -22.11 12.92
C TRP A 109 9.60 -22.95 11.62
N GLY A 110 9.88 -24.25 11.73
CA GLY A 110 9.73 -25.22 10.63
C GLY A 110 8.31 -25.31 10.07
N ALA A 111 7.29 -25.29 10.93
CA ALA A 111 5.89 -25.24 10.52
C ALA A 111 5.57 -23.94 9.76
N GLY A 112 6.20 -22.81 10.13
CA GLY A 112 6.12 -21.57 9.37
C GLY A 112 6.68 -21.70 7.96
N MET A 113 7.81 -22.39 7.79
CA MET A 113 8.36 -22.68 6.46
C MET A 113 7.45 -23.61 5.65
N TRP A 114 6.76 -24.55 6.30
CA TRP A 114 5.76 -25.38 5.63
C TRP A 114 4.60 -24.53 5.07
N LEU A 115 4.14 -23.52 5.81
CA LEU A 115 3.15 -22.56 5.31
C LEU A 115 3.73 -21.67 4.18
N GLU A 116 4.99 -21.25 4.30
CA GLU A 116 5.68 -20.44 3.27
C GLU A 116 5.72 -21.12 1.90
N ARG A 117 5.70 -22.46 1.84
CA ARG A 117 5.62 -23.22 0.57
C ARG A 117 4.48 -22.74 -0.33
N PHE A 118 3.35 -22.37 0.26
CA PHE A 118 2.16 -21.96 -0.46
C PHE A 118 2.21 -20.50 -0.92
N ASN A 119 3.03 -19.68 -0.26
CA ASN A 119 3.21 -18.26 -0.61
C ASN A 119 4.03 -18.05 -1.89
N ILE A 120 4.63 -19.10 -2.47
CA ILE A 120 5.30 -18.97 -3.77
C ILE A 120 4.34 -18.53 -4.87
N LEU A 121 3.04 -18.82 -4.73
CA LEU A 121 2.00 -18.32 -5.65
C LEU A 121 1.81 -16.80 -5.58
N LEU A 122 2.37 -16.13 -4.57
CA LEU A 122 2.31 -14.68 -4.38
C LEU A 122 3.68 -14.02 -4.64
N SER A 123 4.59 -14.72 -5.35
CA SER A 123 5.92 -14.20 -5.69
C SER A 123 5.83 -12.99 -6.62
N GLN A 124 6.72 -12.02 -6.40
CA GLN A 124 6.85 -10.78 -7.20
C GLN A 124 8.17 -10.73 -7.97
N GLU A 125 8.96 -11.82 -7.96
CA GLU A 125 10.31 -11.82 -8.52
C GLU A 125 10.33 -11.94 -10.06
N GLY A 126 9.22 -12.34 -10.67
CA GLY A 126 9.08 -12.51 -12.12
C GLY A 126 8.44 -11.32 -12.85
N VAL A 127 8.27 -11.47 -14.17
CA VAL A 127 7.57 -10.50 -15.04
C VAL A 127 6.10 -10.33 -14.66
N VAL A 128 5.50 -11.37 -14.06
CA VAL A 128 4.13 -11.37 -13.58
C VAL A 128 4.09 -11.77 -12.10
N PHE A 129 3.02 -11.38 -11.42
CA PHE A 129 2.77 -11.79 -10.04
C PHE A 129 2.38 -13.27 -10.00
N GLY A 130 3.19 -14.13 -9.39
CA GLY A 130 2.96 -15.57 -9.35
C GLY A 130 4.25 -16.38 -9.28
N ALA A 131 4.11 -17.69 -9.06
CA ALA A 131 5.26 -18.61 -8.97
C ALA A 131 5.92 -18.80 -10.34
N GLY A 132 7.20 -18.41 -10.47
CA GLY A 132 8.01 -18.69 -11.67
C GLY A 132 8.78 -20.02 -11.60
N TYR A 133 9.60 -20.28 -12.62
CA TYR A 133 10.39 -21.52 -12.67
C TYR A 133 11.32 -21.69 -11.46
N THR A 134 12.03 -20.62 -11.11
CA THR A 134 12.98 -20.61 -9.97
C THR A 134 12.23 -20.82 -8.64
N ASP A 135 11.06 -20.23 -8.47
CA ASP A 135 10.24 -20.43 -7.26
C ASP A 135 9.84 -21.91 -7.09
N VAL A 136 9.37 -22.54 -8.17
CA VAL A 136 8.84 -23.90 -8.12
C VAL A 136 9.94 -24.96 -8.00
N HIS A 137 11.04 -24.79 -8.72
CA HIS A 137 12.09 -25.82 -8.76
C HIS A 137 13.19 -25.62 -7.72
N VAL A 138 13.49 -24.37 -7.35
CA VAL A 138 14.61 -24.05 -6.47
C VAL A 138 14.12 -23.66 -5.09
N ARG A 139 13.24 -22.65 -5.01
CA ARG A 139 12.79 -22.12 -3.72
C ARG A 139 11.94 -23.13 -2.96
N LEU A 140 11.00 -23.80 -3.62
CA LEU A 140 10.20 -24.85 -3.00
C LEU A 140 11.08 -26.03 -2.52
N PHE A 141 12.10 -26.40 -3.29
CA PHE A 141 13.08 -27.41 -2.87
C PHE A 141 13.84 -26.94 -1.62
N ALA A 142 14.35 -25.71 -1.62
CA ALA A 142 15.04 -25.11 -0.47
C ALA A 142 14.16 -25.11 0.79
N ILE A 143 12.89 -24.71 0.66
CA ILE A 143 11.94 -24.70 1.77
C ILE A 143 11.73 -26.13 2.31
N ASN A 144 11.56 -27.12 1.45
CA ASN A 144 11.40 -28.53 1.88
C ASN A 144 12.63 -29.06 2.63
N VAL A 145 13.84 -28.76 2.15
CA VAL A 145 15.09 -29.11 2.83
C VAL A 145 15.15 -28.46 4.21
N MET A 146 14.77 -27.19 4.31
CA MET A 146 14.77 -26.47 5.58
C MET A 146 13.75 -27.01 6.59
N ILE A 147 12.57 -27.44 6.13
CA ILE A 147 11.59 -28.13 6.99
C ILE A 147 12.19 -29.41 7.54
N ALA A 148 12.76 -30.27 6.69
CA ALA A 148 13.39 -31.51 7.14
C ALA A 148 14.55 -31.23 8.12
N LEU A 149 15.39 -30.24 7.82
CA LEU A 149 16.50 -29.85 8.67
C LEU A 149 16.04 -29.31 10.03
N SER A 150 14.93 -28.56 10.08
CA SER A 150 14.36 -28.07 11.35
C SER A 150 13.94 -29.23 12.26
N VAL A 151 13.35 -30.30 11.70
CA VAL A 151 12.98 -31.51 12.43
C VAL A 151 14.22 -32.23 12.94
N VAL A 152 15.26 -32.38 12.10
CA VAL A 152 16.53 -33.01 12.50
C VAL A 152 17.20 -32.22 13.63
N VAL A 153 17.28 -30.90 13.52
CA VAL A 153 17.88 -30.07 14.58
C VAL A 153 17.07 -30.12 15.87
N ALA A 154 15.74 -30.08 15.80
CA ALA A 154 14.89 -30.26 16.97
C ALA A 154 15.12 -31.63 17.64
N ALA A 155 15.22 -32.71 16.86
CA ALA A 155 15.53 -34.04 17.37
C ALA A 155 16.92 -34.10 18.04
N LEU A 156 17.94 -33.47 17.44
CA LEU A 156 19.29 -33.37 18.01
C LEU A 156 19.30 -32.57 19.31
N LEU A 157 18.53 -31.47 19.39
CA LEU A 157 18.38 -30.67 20.61
C LEU A 157 17.71 -31.46 21.74
N VAL A 158 16.75 -32.33 21.42
CA VAL A 158 16.14 -33.23 22.40
C VAL A 158 17.12 -34.35 22.80
N ALA A 159 17.82 -34.97 21.85
CA ALA A 159 18.81 -36.01 22.14
C ALA A 159 19.98 -35.50 23.01
N ASN A 160 20.29 -34.21 22.92
CA ASN A 160 21.32 -33.57 23.73
C ASN A 160 21.00 -33.53 25.24
N LEU A 161 19.73 -33.74 25.65
CA LEU A 161 19.39 -33.90 27.07
C LEU A 161 20.17 -35.04 27.72
N TYR A 162 20.50 -36.09 26.97
CA TYR A 162 21.23 -37.25 27.46
C TYR A 162 22.75 -37.06 27.42
N LYS A 163 23.28 -36.35 26.41
CA LYS A 163 24.74 -36.17 26.21
C LYS A 163 25.33 -34.93 26.92
N ARG A 164 24.49 -34.03 27.45
CA ARG A 164 24.88 -32.85 28.27
C ARG A 164 25.88 -31.88 27.59
N THR A 165 25.82 -31.68 26.26
CA THR A 165 26.79 -30.84 25.52
C THR A 165 26.18 -29.71 24.68
N TRP A 166 26.60 -28.46 24.85
CA TRP A 166 26.03 -27.33 24.08
C TRP A 166 26.51 -27.25 22.62
N ARG A 167 27.56 -27.99 22.26
CA ARG A 167 28.18 -27.94 20.93
C ARG A 167 27.23 -28.39 19.82
N LEU A 168 26.40 -29.40 20.08
CA LEU A 168 25.42 -29.91 19.10
C LEU A 168 24.32 -28.89 18.78
N ALA A 169 23.87 -28.14 19.80
CA ALA A 169 22.88 -27.09 19.63
C ALA A 169 23.41 -25.93 18.77
N ILE A 170 24.63 -25.48 19.06
CA ILE A 170 25.30 -24.42 18.31
C ILE A 170 25.56 -24.89 16.86
N ALA A 171 26.08 -26.11 16.68
CA ALA A 171 26.32 -26.67 15.35
C ALA A 171 25.02 -26.79 14.54
N GLY A 172 23.92 -27.25 15.14
CA GLY A 172 22.62 -27.32 14.48
C GLY A 172 22.07 -25.94 14.10
N GLY A 173 22.22 -24.95 14.97
CA GLY A 173 21.85 -23.55 14.67
C GLY A 173 22.66 -22.95 13.52
N ILE A 174 23.99 -23.13 13.53
CA ILE A 174 24.87 -22.68 12.43
C ILE A 174 24.49 -23.38 11.13
N LEU A 175 24.22 -24.69 11.17
CA LEU A 175 23.82 -25.45 10.00
C LEU A 175 22.49 -24.94 9.43
N LEU A 176 21.48 -24.67 10.27
CA LEU A 176 20.21 -24.09 9.84
C LEU A 176 20.39 -22.72 9.19
N VAL A 177 21.10 -21.80 9.86
CA VAL A 177 21.30 -20.44 9.35
C VAL A 177 22.13 -20.46 8.07
N GLY A 178 23.24 -21.20 8.04
CA GLY A 178 24.10 -21.32 6.86
C GLY A 178 23.36 -21.94 5.66
N THR A 179 22.59 -23.00 5.89
CA THR A 179 21.78 -23.63 4.83
C THR A 179 20.70 -22.67 4.32
N SER A 180 20.06 -21.92 5.21
CA SER A 180 19.06 -20.91 4.83
C SER A 180 19.67 -19.83 3.94
N LEU A 181 20.83 -19.27 4.30
CA LEU A 181 21.49 -18.21 3.51
C LEU A 181 21.86 -18.70 2.12
N ILE A 182 22.37 -19.93 2.01
CA ILE A 182 22.78 -20.51 0.73
C ILE A 182 21.56 -20.86 -0.11
N LEU A 183 20.67 -21.73 0.39
CA LEU A 183 19.58 -22.30 -0.41
C LEU A 183 18.45 -21.32 -0.71
N ARG A 184 18.19 -20.34 0.17
CA ARG A 184 17.13 -19.35 -0.05
C ARG A 184 17.64 -18.02 -0.60
N GLY A 185 18.90 -17.68 -0.38
CA GLY A 185 19.49 -16.42 -0.85
C GLY A 185 20.29 -16.58 -2.14
N LEU A 186 21.35 -17.40 -2.08
CA LEU A 186 22.33 -17.48 -3.15
C LEU A 186 21.87 -18.34 -4.34
N VAL A 187 21.34 -19.53 -4.06
CA VAL A 187 21.00 -20.51 -5.11
C VAL A 187 19.91 -20.01 -6.06
N PRO A 188 18.79 -19.39 -5.59
CA PRO A 188 17.76 -18.89 -6.49
C PRO A 188 18.30 -17.83 -7.47
N GLY A 189 19.09 -16.88 -6.99
CA GLY A 189 19.68 -15.84 -7.85
C GLY A 189 20.65 -16.41 -8.90
N ILE A 190 21.41 -17.46 -8.57
CA ILE A 190 22.28 -18.15 -9.54
C ILE A 190 21.44 -18.87 -10.60
N VAL A 191 20.42 -19.62 -10.19
CA VAL A 191 19.57 -20.36 -11.14
C VAL A 191 18.79 -19.39 -12.03
N GLN A 192 18.26 -18.30 -11.47
CA GLN A 192 17.57 -17.27 -12.24
C GLN A 192 18.50 -16.70 -13.32
N LYS A 193 19.69 -16.22 -12.92
CA LYS A 193 20.62 -15.54 -13.82
C LYS A 193 21.25 -16.44 -14.89
N TYR A 194 21.58 -17.68 -14.53
CA TYR A 194 22.38 -18.55 -15.40
C TYR A 194 21.59 -19.68 -16.08
N VAL A 195 20.38 -19.99 -15.60
CA VAL A 195 19.55 -21.07 -16.17
C VAL A 195 18.25 -20.53 -16.76
N VAL A 196 17.56 -19.64 -16.04
CA VAL A 196 16.25 -19.12 -16.46
C VAL A 196 16.41 -17.99 -17.47
N GLU A 197 17.07 -16.89 -17.13
CA GLU A 197 17.22 -15.72 -18.02
C GLU A 197 17.71 -16.08 -19.45
N PRO A 198 18.69 -16.98 -19.65
CA PRO A 198 19.11 -17.35 -21.00
C PRO A 198 18.06 -18.12 -21.82
N ASN A 199 17.10 -18.77 -21.15
CA ASN A 199 16.07 -19.62 -21.77
C ASN A 199 14.67 -19.28 -21.25
N GLU A 200 14.42 -18.02 -20.93
CA GLU A 200 13.32 -17.57 -20.09
C GLU A 200 11.96 -18.00 -20.64
N PHE A 201 11.70 -17.76 -21.93
CA PHE A 201 10.46 -18.16 -22.58
C PHE A 201 10.15 -19.65 -22.37
N SER A 202 11.12 -20.54 -22.61
CA SER A 202 10.89 -21.98 -22.49
C SER A 202 10.65 -22.44 -21.05
N LYS A 203 11.29 -21.78 -20.08
CA LYS A 203 11.25 -22.15 -18.65
C LYS A 203 10.04 -21.56 -17.94
N GLU A 204 9.67 -20.34 -18.29
CA GLU A 204 8.58 -19.59 -17.67
C GLU A 204 7.22 -19.81 -18.35
N ARG A 205 7.19 -20.23 -19.62
CA ARG A 205 5.94 -20.47 -20.39
C ARG A 205 4.83 -21.19 -19.59
N PRO A 206 5.05 -22.36 -18.95
CA PRO A 206 3.96 -23.04 -18.25
C PRO A 206 3.36 -22.20 -17.10
N TYR A 207 4.20 -21.45 -16.38
CA TYR A 207 3.74 -20.61 -15.28
C TYR A 207 3.02 -19.34 -15.77
N LEU A 208 3.49 -18.77 -16.89
CA LEU A 208 2.79 -17.69 -17.57
C LEU A 208 1.42 -18.12 -18.09
N GLU A 209 1.32 -19.32 -18.67
CA GLU A 209 0.04 -19.89 -19.12
C GLU A 209 -0.92 -20.08 -17.94
N TYR A 210 -0.44 -20.60 -16.79
CA TYR A 210 -1.24 -20.68 -15.57
C TYR A 210 -1.73 -19.30 -15.11
N ASN A 211 -0.84 -18.31 -15.09
CA ASN A 211 -1.18 -16.95 -14.68
C ASN A 211 -2.24 -16.34 -15.60
N ILE A 212 -2.05 -16.42 -16.92
CA ILE A 212 -2.99 -15.89 -17.92
C ILE A 212 -4.35 -16.56 -17.76
N ASN A 213 -4.41 -17.89 -17.71
CA ASN A 213 -5.68 -18.62 -17.64
C ASN A 213 -6.46 -18.28 -16.36
N VAL A 214 -5.80 -18.32 -15.20
CA VAL A 214 -6.45 -18.02 -13.91
C VAL A 214 -6.83 -16.55 -13.81
N THR A 215 -6.05 -15.64 -14.40
CA THR A 215 -6.38 -14.21 -14.44
C THR A 215 -7.60 -13.96 -15.33
N LEU A 216 -7.61 -14.51 -16.55
CA LEU A 216 -8.75 -14.38 -17.46
C LEU A 216 -10.02 -14.94 -16.80
N GLU A 217 -9.93 -16.10 -16.17
CA GLU A 217 -11.06 -16.69 -15.44
C GLU A 217 -11.52 -15.80 -14.27
N ALA A 218 -10.59 -15.29 -13.45
CA ALA A 218 -10.90 -14.46 -12.30
C ALA A 218 -11.61 -13.14 -12.69
N TYR A 219 -11.27 -12.58 -13.84
CA TYR A 219 -11.92 -11.37 -14.38
C TYR A 219 -13.13 -11.67 -15.29
N GLY A 220 -13.48 -12.95 -15.51
CA GLY A 220 -14.55 -13.35 -16.42
C GLY A 220 -14.27 -13.01 -17.89
N LEU A 221 -13.00 -13.00 -18.27
CA LEU A 221 -12.49 -12.71 -19.62
C LEU A 221 -12.13 -14.00 -20.39
N ASP A 222 -12.41 -15.15 -19.83
CA ASP A 222 -12.27 -16.46 -20.47
C ASP A 222 -13.37 -16.73 -21.51
N SER A 223 -14.47 -15.98 -21.47
CA SER A 223 -15.64 -16.13 -22.34
C SER A 223 -16.00 -14.84 -23.11
N LEU A 224 -15.03 -14.29 -23.84
CA LEU A 224 -15.23 -13.09 -24.63
C LEU A 224 -15.84 -13.40 -26.01
N SER A 225 -16.92 -12.68 -26.35
CA SER A 225 -17.45 -12.63 -27.71
C SER A 225 -16.79 -11.46 -28.45
N ILE A 226 -15.91 -11.77 -29.41
CA ILE A 226 -15.37 -10.78 -30.32
C ILE A 226 -16.47 -10.45 -31.34
N VAL A 227 -16.86 -9.18 -31.41
CA VAL A 227 -17.83 -8.68 -32.40
C VAL A 227 -17.06 -7.76 -33.33
N ASP A 228 -16.90 -8.20 -34.57
CA ASP A 228 -16.29 -7.37 -35.61
C ASP A 228 -17.31 -6.30 -36.04
N PHE A 229 -17.07 -5.04 -35.65
CA PHE A 229 -17.86 -3.90 -36.09
C PHE A 229 -17.24 -3.31 -37.35
N THR A 230 -17.90 -3.51 -38.49
CA THR A 230 -17.59 -2.79 -39.74
C THR A 230 -18.55 -1.60 -39.81
N PRO A 231 -18.08 -0.35 -39.68
CA PRO A 231 -18.94 0.82 -39.84
C PRO A 231 -19.58 0.81 -41.24
N GLU A 232 -20.87 1.12 -41.37
CA GLU A 232 -21.51 1.27 -42.68
C GLU A 232 -20.92 2.47 -43.45
N ASP A 233 -20.69 2.30 -44.75
CA ASP A 233 -19.78 3.14 -45.55
C ASP A 233 -20.32 4.51 -45.99
N SER A 234 -21.49 4.97 -45.52
CA SER A 234 -21.95 6.32 -45.91
C SER A 234 -22.80 7.02 -44.87
N ILE A 235 -22.16 7.89 -44.08
CA ILE A 235 -22.84 8.95 -43.33
C ILE A 235 -23.40 9.96 -44.33
N THR A 236 -24.71 10.17 -44.36
CA THR A 236 -25.35 11.19 -45.19
C THR A 236 -25.41 12.54 -44.46
N PRO A 237 -25.54 13.68 -45.18
CA PRO A 237 -25.79 14.98 -44.54
C PRO A 237 -27.05 15.00 -43.66
N GLN A 238 -28.07 14.20 -44.02
CA GLN A 238 -29.28 14.03 -43.22
C GLN A 238 -29.00 13.34 -41.89
N ASP A 239 -28.11 12.34 -41.85
CA ASP A 239 -27.74 11.66 -40.61
C ASP A 239 -27.04 12.61 -39.65
N ILE A 240 -26.15 13.47 -40.15
CA ILE A 240 -25.47 14.52 -39.35
C ILE A 240 -26.50 15.52 -38.81
N ALA A 241 -27.50 15.91 -39.61
CA ALA A 241 -28.54 16.84 -39.20
C ALA A 241 -29.45 16.23 -38.11
N ASN A 242 -29.78 14.95 -38.22
CA ASN A 242 -30.60 14.22 -37.26
C ASN A 242 -29.84 13.96 -35.95
N GLU A 243 -28.53 13.74 -36.01
CA GLU A 243 -27.68 13.36 -34.87
C GLU A 243 -26.87 14.54 -34.31
N THR A 244 -27.49 15.71 -34.22
CA THR A 244 -26.82 16.95 -33.78
C THR A 244 -26.18 16.83 -32.40
N ASP A 245 -26.82 16.13 -31.46
CA ASP A 245 -26.27 15.92 -30.12
C ASP A 245 -25.05 14.99 -30.14
N THR A 246 -25.06 13.95 -30.97
CA THR A 246 -23.90 13.07 -31.17
C THR A 246 -22.72 13.88 -31.71
N ILE A 247 -22.93 14.65 -32.79
CA ILE A 247 -21.89 15.48 -33.43
C ILE A 247 -21.30 16.52 -32.46
N ARG A 248 -22.14 17.16 -31.65
CA ARG A 248 -21.71 18.16 -30.64
C ARG A 248 -20.89 17.56 -29.48
N ASN A 249 -20.87 16.23 -29.37
CA ASN A 249 -20.27 15.49 -28.26
C ASN A 249 -19.26 14.44 -28.72
N ILE A 250 -18.88 14.43 -30.00
CA ILE A 250 -17.77 13.60 -30.50
C ILE A 250 -16.49 14.06 -29.82
N ARG A 251 -15.92 13.19 -28.99
CA ARG A 251 -14.69 13.49 -28.28
C ARG A 251 -13.49 13.42 -29.23
N LEU A 252 -12.91 14.57 -29.50
CA LEU A 252 -11.66 14.71 -30.27
C LEU A 252 -10.42 14.70 -29.35
N TRP A 253 -10.59 15.06 -28.08
CA TRP A 253 -9.51 15.14 -27.10
C TRP A 253 -9.29 13.83 -26.31
N ASP A 254 -8.04 13.39 -26.17
CA ASP A 254 -7.60 12.42 -25.15
C ASP A 254 -7.18 13.18 -23.89
N TYR A 255 -7.52 12.64 -22.72
CA TYR A 255 -7.28 13.29 -21.42
C TYR A 255 -5.79 13.47 -21.11
N ARG A 256 -4.91 12.57 -21.57
CA ARG A 256 -3.47 12.61 -21.29
C ARG A 256 -2.74 13.77 -21.98
N PRO A 257 -2.87 14.00 -23.30
CA PRO A 257 -2.30 15.17 -23.95
C PRO A 257 -2.99 16.47 -23.52
N LEU A 258 -4.29 16.42 -23.24
CA LEU A 258 -5.03 17.60 -22.78
C LEU A 258 -4.54 18.08 -21.41
N LEU A 259 -4.26 17.17 -20.47
CA LEU A 259 -3.66 17.52 -19.18
C LEU A 259 -2.35 18.29 -19.33
N ARG A 260 -1.47 17.87 -20.26
CA ARG A 260 -0.22 18.59 -20.55
C ARG A 260 -0.50 19.98 -21.11
N ALA A 261 -1.50 20.12 -21.98
CA ALA A 261 -1.91 21.41 -22.50
C ALA A 261 -2.46 22.32 -21.38
N PHE A 262 -3.25 21.80 -20.45
CA PHE A 262 -3.74 22.56 -19.30
C PHE A 262 -2.61 23.03 -18.40
N LYS A 263 -1.64 22.18 -18.05
CA LYS A 263 -0.46 22.60 -17.28
C LYS A 263 0.30 23.72 -17.99
N GLN A 264 0.58 23.53 -19.28
CA GLN A 264 1.32 24.53 -20.05
C GLN A 264 0.57 25.88 -20.19
N LEU A 265 -0.74 25.84 -20.38
CA LEU A 265 -1.52 27.04 -20.70
C LEU A 265 -2.10 27.74 -19.47
N GLN A 266 -2.36 27.00 -18.39
CA GLN A 266 -3.30 27.39 -17.34
C GLN A 266 -2.85 27.09 -15.91
N GLU A 267 -1.63 26.56 -15.73
CA GLU A 267 -1.00 26.44 -14.41
C GLU A 267 -0.70 27.83 -13.83
N ILE A 268 -0.20 28.74 -14.67
CA ILE A 268 0.07 30.17 -14.38
C ILE A 268 1.19 30.40 -13.35
N ARG A 269 1.29 29.53 -12.33
CA ARG A 269 2.25 29.55 -11.23
C ARG A 269 2.58 28.11 -10.83
N THR A 270 3.84 27.86 -10.49
CA THR A 270 4.35 26.51 -10.19
C THR A 270 3.70 25.82 -9.00
N TYR A 271 3.11 26.58 -8.07
CA TYR A 271 2.40 26.02 -6.92
C TYR A 271 0.95 25.63 -7.23
N TYR A 272 0.47 25.88 -8.45
CA TYR A 272 -0.76 25.29 -8.95
C TYR A 272 -0.42 24.06 -9.77
N ASP A 273 -1.29 23.06 -9.73
CA ASP A 273 -1.20 21.90 -10.58
C ASP A 273 -2.60 21.37 -10.94
N PHE A 274 -2.65 20.53 -11.97
CA PHE A 274 -3.83 19.77 -12.35
C PHE A 274 -3.52 18.27 -12.12
N PRO A 275 -4.24 17.60 -11.21
CA PRO A 275 -4.01 16.18 -10.93
C PRO A 275 -4.39 15.32 -12.15
N ASP A 276 -5.55 15.57 -12.73
CA ASP A 276 -6.11 14.81 -13.84
C ASP A 276 -7.04 15.68 -14.72
N VAL A 277 -7.72 15.04 -15.67
CA VAL A 277 -8.74 15.67 -16.52
C VAL A 277 -9.96 14.77 -16.58
N ASP A 278 -11.06 15.28 -16.08
CA ASP A 278 -12.36 14.63 -16.05
C ASP A 278 -13.17 14.92 -17.30
N ILE A 279 -14.10 14.00 -17.59
CA ILE A 279 -15.12 14.18 -18.61
C ILE A 279 -16.47 14.37 -17.94
N ALA A 280 -17.06 15.55 -18.15
CA ALA A 280 -18.36 15.89 -17.60
C ALA A 280 -19.35 16.28 -18.71
N ARG A 281 -20.62 16.43 -18.34
CA ARG A 281 -21.68 16.85 -19.25
C ARG A 281 -22.53 17.93 -18.59
N TYR A 282 -22.75 19.02 -19.32
CA TYR A 282 -23.51 20.18 -18.86
C TYR A 282 -24.50 20.61 -19.94
N THR A 283 -25.53 21.36 -19.52
CA THR A 283 -26.47 21.98 -20.44
C THR A 283 -26.19 23.47 -20.49
N PHE A 284 -25.81 23.98 -21.66
CA PHE A 284 -25.58 25.40 -21.89
C PHE A 284 -26.66 25.94 -22.83
N ASN A 285 -27.46 26.92 -22.39
CA ASN A 285 -28.57 27.48 -23.18
C ASN A 285 -29.51 26.40 -23.76
N GLY A 286 -29.85 25.37 -22.97
CA GLY A 286 -30.70 24.26 -23.39
C GLY A 286 -30.02 23.21 -24.28
N SER A 287 -28.75 23.39 -24.64
CA SER A 287 -27.98 22.42 -25.44
C SER A 287 -27.08 21.55 -24.57
N TYR A 288 -27.21 20.23 -24.70
CA TYR A 288 -26.40 19.25 -23.99
C TYR A 288 -24.99 19.15 -24.58
N ARG A 289 -23.96 19.42 -23.77
CA ARG A 289 -22.55 19.43 -24.19
C ARG A 289 -21.69 18.65 -23.21
N GLN A 290 -20.82 17.83 -23.75
CA GLN A 290 -19.74 17.17 -23.06
C GLN A 290 -18.54 18.13 -23.01
N VAL A 291 -17.92 18.20 -21.85
CA VAL A 291 -16.74 19.01 -21.59
C VAL A 291 -15.66 18.14 -20.98
N MET A 292 -14.41 18.56 -21.15
CA MET A 292 -13.31 18.08 -20.33
C MET A 292 -12.89 19.21 -19.40
N LEU A 293 -12.67 18.89 -18.13
CA LEU A 293 -12.33 19.87 -17.11
C LEU A 293 -11.30 19.34 -16.14
N ALA A 294 -10.57 20.24 -15.49
CA ALA A 294 -9.62 19.91 -14.44
C ALA A 294 -9.71 20.94 -13.32
N ALA A 295 -9.65 20.45 -12.07
CA ALA A 295 -9.53 21.28 -10.88
C ALA A 295 -8.11 21.83 -10.75
N ARG A 296 -7.96 23.14 -10.52
CA ARG A 296 -6.65 23.74 -10.24
C ARG A 296 -6.37 23.60 -8.74
N GLU A 297 -5.54 22.66 -8.38
CA GLU A 297 -5.18 22.36 -6.99
C GLU A 297 -3.80 22.90 -6.63
N LEU A 298 -3.49 22.95 -5.33
CA LEU A 298 -2.18 23.38 -4.85
C LEU A 298 -1.18 22.24 -4.82
N ASP A 299 0.05 22.56 -5.19
CA ASP A 299 1.22 21.71 -4.97
C ASP A 299 2.17 22.38 -3.96
N LEU A 300 2.10 21.93 -2.70
CA LEU A 300 2.89 22.49 -1.59
C LEU A 300 4.40 22.24 -1.73
N GLU A 301 4.82 21.32 -2.60
CA GLU A 301 6.24 21.05 -2.85
C GLU A 301 6.87 22.13 -3.74
N GLN A 302 6.06 22.81 -4.55
CA GLN A 302 6.50 23.84 -5.49
C GLN A 302 6.45 25.27 -4.93
N ILE A 303 6.12 25.43 -3.64
CA ILE A 303 6.12 26.73 -2.96
C ILE A 303 7.57 27.13 -2.66
N GLN A 304 7.98 28.33 -3.10
CA GLN A 304 9.37 28.82 -2.96
C GLN A 304 9.86 28.94 -1.51
N ASN A 305 8.97 29.24 -0.56
CA ASN A 305 9.28 29.36 0.87
C ASN A 305 8.34 28.47 1.70
N PRO A 306 8.61 27.16 1.82
CA PRO A 306 7.68 26.20 2.42
C PRO A 306 7.74 26.21 3.95
N THR A 307 7.47 27.36 4.59
CA THR A 307 7.35 27.44 6.05
C THR A 307 6.08 26.73 6.54
N TRP A 308 6.03 26.39 7.83
CA TRP A 308 4.83 25.81 8.43
C TRP A 308 3.59 26.70 8.24
N VAL A 309 3.76 28.02 8.40
CA VAL A 309 2.70 29.01 8.16
C VAL A 309 2.25 28.97 6.71
N ASN A 310 3.19 28.96 5.76
CA ASN A 310 2.84 28.97 4.35
C ASN A 310 2.09 27.68 3.96
N ARG A 311 2.54 26.53 4.45
CA ARG A 311 1.95 25.22 4.12
C ARG A 311 0.59 24.96 4.73
N HIS A 312 0.34 25.45 5.94
CA HIS A 312 -0.85 25.05 6.71
C HIS A 312 -1.82 26.20 7.00
N LEU A 313 -1.44 27.46 6.79
CA LEU A 313 -2.27 28.62 7.11
C LEU A 313 -2.49 29.57 5.93
N GLU A 314 -1.49 29.71 5.05
CA GLU A 314 -1.59 30.62 3.90
C GLU A 314 -2.05 29.88 2.64
N PHE A 315 -1.35 28.83 2.22
CA PHE A 315 -1.69 28.02 1.04
C PHE A 315 -2.59 26.84 1.44
N THR A 316 -3.88 27.13 1.61
CA THR A 316 -4.86 26.17 2.17
C THR A 316 -5.77 25.51 1.14
N HIS A 317 -5.86 26.05 -0.07
CA HIS A 317 -6.84 25.61 -1.08
C HIS A 317 -6.37 25.88 -2.52
N GLY A 318 -6.79 25.02 -3.45
CA GLY A 318 -6.70 25.27 -4.89
C GLY A 318 -7.66 26.37 -5.35
N PHE A 319 -7.52 26.87 -6.58
CA PHE A 319 -8.34 27.99 -7.07
C PHE A 319 -8.79 27.84 -8.53
N GLY A 320 -10.07 27.52 -8.68
CA GLY A 320 -10.78 27.50 -9.94
C GLY A 320 -10.61 26.19 -10.73
N ILE A 321 -11.17 26.19 -11.94
CA ILE A 321 -11.11 25.07 -12.87
C ILE A 321 -10.67 25.56 -14.24
N VAL A 322 -10.21 24.63 -15.07
CA VAL A 322 -10.05 24.82 -16.52
C VAL A 322 -11.04 23.90 -17.22
N MET A 323 -11.66 24.37 -18.30
CA MET A 323 -12.68 23.60 -19.01
C MET A 323 -12.64 23.90 -20.51
N ASN A 324 -12.82 22.87 -21.34
CA ASN A 324 -13.04 22.99 -22.79
C ASN A 324 -14.14 22.04 -23.26
N PHE A 325 -14.72 22.32 -24.43
CA PHE A 325 -15.59 21.36 -25.09
C PHE A 325 -14.79 20.19 -25.67
N VAL A 326 -15.36 18.99 -25.64
CA VAL A 326 -14.66 17.77 -26.11
C VAL A 326 -14.42 17.73 -27.61
N ASN A 327 -15.17 18.53 -28.38
CA ASN A 327 -15.25 18.47 -29.83
C ASN A 327 -14.73 19.74 -30.53
N GLU A 328 -14.15 20.68 -29.79
CA GLU A 328 -13.67 21.96 -30.35
C GLU A 328 -12.16 22.08 -30.26
N VAL A 329 -11.55 22.50 -31.36
CA VAL A 329 -10.10 22.72 -31.52
C VAL A 329 -9.90 24.06 -32.22
N ASP A 330 -8.96 24.86 -31.74
CA ASP A 330 -8.62 26.11 -32.40
C ASP A 330 -7.76 25.89 -33.66
N ARG A 331 -7.47 26.97 -34.40
CA ARG A 331 -6.66 26.89 -35.63
C ARG A 331 -5.21 26.44 -35.40
N ALA A 332 -4.72 26.54 -34.17
CA ALA A 332 -3.37 26.15 -33.77
C ALA A 332 -3.34 24.73 -33.18
N GLY A 333 -4.45 24.00 -33.17
CA GLY A 333 -4.53 22.65 -32.61
C GLY A 333 -4.60 22.64 -31.07
N LYS A 334 -5.02 23.73 -30.42
CA LYS A 334 -5.17 23.82 -28.97
C LYS A 334 -6.64 23.68 -28.54
N PRO A 335 -6.89 23.27 -27.28
CA PRO A 335 -8.25 23.24 -26.74
C PRO A 335 -8.84 24.66 -26.67
N VAL A 336 -10.10 24.80 -27.10
CA VAL A 336 -10.87 26.03 -26.94
C VAL A 336 -11.38 26.09 -25.50
N LEU A 337 -10.69 26.87 -24.66
CA LEU A 337 -11.02 27.00 -23.24
C LEU A 337 -12.28 27.86 -23.03
N VAL A 338 -13.24 27.34 -22.28
CA VAL A 338 -14.48 28.02 -21.88
C VAL A 338 -14.50 28.46 -20.42
N VAL A 339 -13.64 27.84 -19.60
CA VAL A 339 -13.25 28.35 -18.28
C VAL A 339 -11.72 28.37 -18.23
N GLN A 340 -11.15 29.53 -17.91
CA GLN A 340 -9.70 29.74 -17.91
C GLN A 340 -9.28 30.85 -16.94
N ASP A 341 -7.98 31.00 -16.74
CA ASP A 341 -7.29 31.98 -15.91
C ASP A 341 -7.53 31.83 -14.39
N VAL A 342 -6.83 32.68 -13.64
CA VAL A 342 -7.01 32.92 -12.21
C VAL A 342 -7.04 34.44 -12.00
N PRO A 343 -8.16 35.03 -11.54
CA PRO A 343 -9.44 34.37 -11.22
C PRO A 343 -10.13 33.80 -12.49
N PRO A 344 -10.99 32.78 -12.34
CA PRO A 344 -11.66 32.13 -13.48
C PRO A 344 -12.50 33.10 -14.32
N LYS A 345 -12.23 33.13 -15.62
CA LYS A 345 -13.04 33.76 -16.66
C LYS A 345 -13.86 32.69 -17.36
N VAL A 346 -15.16 32.95 -17.48
CA VAL A 346 -16.13 31.99 -18.04
C VAL A 346 -16.76 32.60 -19.30
N SER A 347 -16.75 31.88 -20.42
CA SER A 347 -17.37 32.30 -21.69
C SER A 347 -18.70 31.62 -21.99
N VAL A 348 -19.09 30.65 -21.16
CA VAL A 348 -20.36 29.90 -21.24
C VAL A 348 -21.32 30.34 -20.13
N PRO A 349 -22.63 30.03 -20.21
CA PRO A 349 -23.60 30.35 -19.15
C PRO A 349 -23.42 29.43 -17.93
N LEU A 350 -22.25 29.51 -17.30
CA LEU A 350 -21.86 28.79 -16.10
C LEU A 350 -21.49 29.83 -15.03
N ARG A 351 -22.04 29.67 -13.83
CA ARG A 351 -21.75 30.54 -12.70
C ARG A 351 -20.84 29.82 -11.72
N ILE A 352 -19.69 30.41 -11.42
CA ILE A 352 -18.74 29.91 -10.42
C ILE A 352 -18.76 30.90 -9.25
N ASP A 353 -19.58 30.60 -8.23
CA ASP A 353 -19.73 31.46 -7.05
C ASP A 353 -18.56 31.30 -6.06
N GLN A 354 -18.04 30.08 -5.91
CA GLN A 354 -16.93 29.76 -5.02
C GLN A 354 -15.87 28.96 -5.79
N PRO A 355 -14.78 29.60 -6.25
CA PRO A 355 -13.71 28.91 -6.98
C PRO A 355 -12.71 28.18 -6.07
N ARG A 356 -12.78 28.34 -4.75
CA ARG A 356 -11.81 27.78 -3.80
C ARG A 356 -12.02 26.29 -3.58
N ILE A 357 -10.94 25.51 -3.67
CA ILE A 357 -10.95 24.04 -3.58
C ILE A 357 -10.19 23.60 -2.33
N TYR A 358 -10.93 23.39 -1.24
CA TYR A 358 -10.37 22.91 0.03
C TYR A 358 -10.31 21.38 0.14
N PHE A 359 -11.12 20.69 -0.66
CA PHE A 359 -11.18 19.24 -0.74
C PHE A 359 -10.91 18.86 -2.19
N GLY A 360 -9.73 18.32 -2.42
CA GLY A 360 -9.24 17.94 -3.74
C GLY A 360 -8.53 16.59 -3.71
N GLU A 361 -7.93 16.21 -4.83
CA GLU A 361 -7.25 14.93 -5.02
C GLU A 361 -5.76 14.99 -4.67
N LYS A 362 -5.15 16.18 -4.66
CA LYS A 362 -3.76 16.36 -4.24
C LYS A 362 -3.64 16.13 -2.74
N ASN A 363 -2.49 15.57 -2.35
CA ASN A 363 -2.21 15.27 -0.96
C ASN A 363 -1.87 16.56 -0.17
N LEU A 364 -2.89 17.16 0.41
CA LEU A 364 -2.79 18.22 1.41
C LEU A 364 -3.05 17.59 2.79
N PRO A 365 -2.01 17.28 3.59
CA PRO A 365 -2.18 16.45 4.79
C PRO A 365 -3.14 17.08 5.81
N TYR A 366 -3.08 18.41 5.97
CA TYR A 366 -4.07 19.21 6.67
C TYR A 366 -3.83 20.71 6.39
N SER A 367 -4.88 21.51 6.55
CA SER A 367 -4.85 22.97 6.54
C SER A 367 -5.66 23.50 7.70
N LEU A 368 -5.22 24.59 8.31
CA LEU A 368 -5.87 25.25 9.42
C LEU A 368 -6.52 26.53 8.91
N VAL A 369 -7.84 26.62 9.08
CA VAL A 369 -8.63 27.71 8.52
C VAL A 369 -9.30 28.53 9.61
N ARG A 370 -9.78 29.73 9.26
CA ARG A 370 -10.32 30.72 10.22
C ARG A 370 -9.34 31.04 11.35
N THR A 371 -8.11 31.39 10.96
CA THR A 371 -7.03 31.76 11.88
C THR A 371 -6.79 33.27 11.85
N ASP A 372 -5.76 33.77 12.56
CA ASP A 372 -5.29 35.16 12.39
C ASP A 372 -4.49 35.38 11.10
N VAL A 373 -4.05 34.30 10.45
CA VAL A 373 -3.37 34.37 9.16
C VAL A 373 -4.41 34.28 8.05
N LEU A 374 -4.37 35.25 7.14
CA LEU A 374 -5.22 35.26 5.97
C LEU A 374 -4.70 34.26 4.92
N GLU A 375 -5.63 33.50 4.37
CA GLU A 375 -5.39 32.51 3.34
C GLU A 375 -5.12 33.19 2.00
N PHE A 376 -4.25 32.60 1.19
CA PHE A 376 -3.92 33.09 -0.14
C PHE A 376 -4.94 32.57 -1.16
N ASP A 377 -5.52 33.49 -1.95
CA ASP A 377 -6.42 33.13 -3.06
C ASP A 377 -5.63 33.08 -4.38
N TYR A 378 -5.07 34.20 -4.83
CA TYR A 378 -4.35 34.28 -6.11
C TYR A 378 -3.50 35.56 -6.23
N PRO A 379 -2.51 35.61 -7.14
CA PRO A 379 -1.71 36.83 -7.33
C PRO A 379 -2.49 37.88 -8.12
N MET A 380 -2.44 39.14 -7.68
CA MET A 380 -3.09 40.29 -8.32
C MET A 380 -2.10 41.45 -8.49
N GLY A 381 -1.45 41.52 -9.66
CA GLY A 381 -0.38 42.48 -9.94
C GLY A 381 0.83 42.24 -9.04
N ASP A 382 1.27 43.28 -8.33
CA ASP A 382 2.34 43.21 -7.33
C ASP A 382 1.83 42.82 -5.92
N SER A 383 0.53 42.52 -5.78
CA SER A 383 -0.12 42.15 -4.53
C SER A 383 -0.74 40.75 -4.60
N ASN A 384 -1.21 40.23 -3.46
CA ASN A 384 -1.93 38.95 -3.39
C ASN A 384 -3.35 39.20 -2.92
N MET A 385 -4.33 38.59 -3.59
CA MET A 385 -5.68 38.48 -3.06
C MET A 385 -5.67 37.46 -1.92
N ARG A 386 -6.34 37.80 -0.82
CA ARG A 386 -6.39 37.00 0.39
C ARG A 386 -7.82 36.86 0.88
N THR A 387 -8.10 35.77 1.58
CA THR A 387 -9.42 35.47 2.11
C THR A 387 -9.34 34.93 3.54
N THR A 388 -10.51 34.71 4.12
CA THR A 388 -10.70 33.85 5.29
C THR A 388 -11.81 32.87 4.97
N TYR A 389 -11.60 31.60 5.28
CA TYR A 389 -12.56 30.53 5.05
C TYR A 389 -13.94 30.82 5.66
N ASP A 390 -14.94 30.93 4.79
CA ASP A 390 -16.33 31.19 5.12
C ASP A 390 -17.18 29.91 5.19
N GLY A 391 -16.67 28.78 4.70
CA GLY A 391 -17.37 27.49 4.67
C GLY A 391 -17.57 26.84 6.05
N THR A 392 -18.42 25.81 6.11
CA THR A 392 -18.77 25.10 7.36
C THR A 392 -18.04 23.76 7.53
N GLY A 393 -17.31 23.29 6.50
CA GLY A 393 -16.51 22.07 6.53
C GLY A 393 -15.31 22.14 7.49
N GLY A 394 -14.66 21.00 7.74
CA GLY A 394 -13.52 20.87 8.67
C GLY A 394 -13.92 20.38 10.08
N VAL A 395 -12.96 20.31 11.00
CA VAL A 395 -13.18 19.83 12.37
C VAL A 395 -12.70 20.89 13.36
N PRO A 396 -13.54 21.37 14.30
CA PRO A 396 -13.16 22.43 15.23
C PRO A 396 -11.88 22.12 16.01
N ILE A 397 -10.89 23.03 15.98
CA ILE A 397 -9.60 22.86 16.67
C ILE A 397 -9.35 23.88 17.78
N GLY A 398 -10.18 24.91 17.92
CA GLY A 398 -9.91 26.04 18.82
C GLY A 398 -9.65 25.71 20.31
N GLY A 399 -10.12 24.56 20.81
CA GLY A 399 -9.90 24.14 22.20
C GLY A 399 -8.55 23.44 22.44
N LEU A 400 -7.94 23.67 23.61
CA LEU A 400 -6.64 23.09 23.98
C LEU A 400 -6.59 21.55 23.84
N PHE A 401 -7.67 20.86 24.24
CA PHE A 401 -7.76 19.40 24.10
C PHE A 401 -7.69 18.96 22.63
N ASN A 402 -8.42 19.62 21.74
CA ASN A 402 -8.41 19.31 20.30
C ASN A 402 -7.02 19.57 19.71
N ARG A 403 -6.38 20.68 20.10
CA ARG A 403 -5.00 20.99 19.69
C ARG A 403 -4.00 19.91 20.10
N ILE A 404 -4.13 19.36 21.31
CA ILE A 404 -3.28 18.24 21.77
C ILE A 404 -3.59 16.96 20.97
N MET A 405 -4.85 16.65 20.71
CA MET A 405 -5.21 15.45 19.93
C MET A 405 -4.72 15.54 18.48
N PHE A 406 -4.89 16.70 17.84
CA PHE A 406 -4.43 16.91 16.46
C PHE A 406 -2.90 16.97 16.36
N SER A 407 -2.20 17.56 17.33
CA SER A 407 -0.73 17.54 17.34
C SER A 407 -0.18 16.12 17.44
N LEU A 408 -0.84 15.23 18.19
CA LEU A 408 -0.48 13.81 18.25
C LEU A 408 -0.83 13.06 16.95
N ARG A 409 -2.01 13.32 16.38
CA ARG A 409 -2.49 12.68 15.14
C ARG A 409 -1.62 13.00 13.94
N PHE A 410 -1.27 14.27 13.77
CA PHE A 410 -0.44 14.77 12.66
C PHE A 410 1.05 14.77 12.98
N ARG A 411 1.43 14.46 14.23
CA ARG A 411 2.81 14.54 14.74
C ARG A 411 3.43 15.92 14.54
N ASP A 412 2.62 16.95 14.74
CA ASP A 412 2.99 18.35 14.52
C ASP A 412 2.76 19.18 15.78
N SER A 413 3.87 19.56 16.43
CA SER A 413 3.84 20.35 17.66
C SER A 413 3.44 21.81 17.44
N GLN A 414 3.57 22.36 16.22
CA GLN A 414 3.24 23.76 15.93
C GLN A 414 1.74 24.03 16.15
N ILE A 415 0.88 23.04 15.91
CA ILE A 415 -0.56 23.10 16.21
C ILE A 415 -0.83 23.46 17.68
N LEU A 416 0.00 22.95 18.61
CA LEU A 416 -0.16 23.19 20.04
C LEU A 416 0.40 24.54 20.49
N PHE A 417 1.49 25.01 19.86
CA PHE A 417 2.24 26.18 20.33
C PHE A 417 1.95 27.47 19.53
N THR A 418 1.28 27.39 18.38
CA THR A 418 0.94 28.57 17.59
C THR A 418 -0.10 29.46 18.30
N ASN A 419 0.03 30.78 18.13
CA ASN A 419 -0.91 31.75 18.73
C ASN A 419 -2.00 32.23 17.77
N VAL A 420 -1.99 31.74 16.52
CA VAL A 420 -2.91 32.19 15.46
C VAL A 420 -4.23 31.44 15.42
N ILE A 421 -4.36 30.35 16.19
CA ILE A 421 -5.57 29.53 16.27
C ILE A 421 -6.59 30.22 17.18
N LYS A 422 -7.81 30.39 16.65
CA LYS A 422 -8.97 30.98 17.30
C LYS A 422 -9.95 29.90 17.77
N PRO A 423 -10.89 30.23 18.68
CA PRO A 423 -11.98 29.32 19.05
C PRO A 423 -12.78 28.77 17.85
N GLU A 424 -12.95 29.59 16.81
CA GLU A 424 -13.66 29.26 15.57
C GLU A 424 -12.81 28.55 14.51
N SER A 425 -11.50 28.37 14.75
CA SER A 425 -10.60 27.68 13.82
C SER A 425 -10.97 26.21 13.64
N ARG A 426 -10.70 25.69 12.45
CA ARG A 426 -11.11 24.36 11.99
C ARG A 426 -10.00 23.66 11.22
#